data_AF-A0A0F8Z206-F1
#
_entry.id   AF-A0A0F8Z206-F1
#
_cell.length_a   1.000
_cell.length_b   1.000
_cell.length_c   1.000
_cell.angle_alpha   90.00
_cell.angle_beta   90.00
_cell.angle_gamma   90.00
#
_symmetry.space_group_name_H-M   'P 1'
#
loop_
_entity.id
_entity.type
_entity.pdbx_description
1 polymer ?
#
loop_
_entity_poly.entity_id
_entity_poly.type
_entity_poly.pdbx_seq_one_letter_code
_entity_poly.pdbx_strand_id
1 'polypeptide(L)'
;MAKKKVSIAKGVKISKKKAAMMRKKAGGSNVGEYKGVGKKSFCGPSGGSPVGSFPVNTKKRAKSANKLAHNAPNPEGIKACVKRKFPSIGKNKK
;
A
#
# COMPACT_ATOMS: atom_id res chain seq x y z
N MET A 1 17.77 15.31 -20.56
CA MET A 1 17.28 15.41 -19.16
C MET A 1 16.95 14.01 -18.61
N ALA A 2 17.71 13.50 -17.63
CA ALA A 2 17.40 12.21 -17.01
C ALA A 2 16.02 12.27 -16.32
N LYS A 3 15.06 11.45 -16.76
CA LYS A 3 13.74 11.35 -16.13
C LYS A 3 13.94 10.96 -14.66
N LYS A 4 13.79 11.90 -13.72
CA LYS A 4 13.90 11.63 -12.27
C LYS A 4 12.93 10.51 -11.89
N LYS A 5 13.45 9.33 -11.57
CA LYS A 5 12.68 8.15 -11.15
C LYS A 5 12.56 8.12 -9.63
N VAL A 6 11.41 7.69 -9.12
CA VAL A 6 11.12 7.52 -7.69
C VAL A 6 10.86 6.04 -7.42
N SER A 7 11.45 5.50 -6.36
CA SER A 7 11.17 4.15 -5.89
C SER A 7 9.82 4.14 -5.16
N ILE A 8 8.93 3.22 -5.52
CA ILE A 8 7.63 3.03 -4.85
C ILE A 8 7.53 1.74 -4.04
N ALA A 9 8.40 0.79 -4.35
CA ALA A 9 8.57 -0.48 -3.65
C ALA A 9 9.99 -0.99 -3.94
N LYS A 10 10.44 -2.00 -3.21
CA LYS A 10 11.75 -2.63 -3.42
C LYS A 10 11.86 -3.11 -4.88
N GLY A 11 12.80 -2.53 -5.62
CA GLY A 11 13.05 -2.82 -7.04
C GLY A 11 12.06 -2.19 -8.02
N VAL A 12 11.08 -1.40 -7.58
CA VAL A 12 10.08 -0.77 -8.46
C VAL A 12 10.29 0.74 -8.52
N LYS A 13 10.75 1.22 -9.67
CA LYS A 13 11.00 2.64 -9.95
C LYS A 13 10.03 3.15 -11.03
N ILE A 14 9.34 4.24 -10.75
CA ILE A 14 8.46 4.93 -11.72
C ILE A 14 8.88 6.38 -11.90
N SER A 15 8.37 7.08 -12.92
CA SER A 15 8.67 8.50 -13.10
C SER A 15 8.08 9.35 -11.96
N LYS A 16 8.75 10.46 -11.60
CA LYS A 16 8.25 11.39 -10.57
C LYS A 16 6.82 11.89 -10.88
N LYS A 17 6.52 12.16 -12.16
CA LYS A 17 5.17 12.58 -12.61
C LYS A 17 4.12 11.49 -12.35
N LYS A 18 4.43 10.22 -12.65
CA LYS A 18 3.53 9.08 -12.38
C LYS A 18 3.34 8.86 -10.88
N ALA A 19 4.41 8.98 -10.07
CA ALA A 19 4.30 8.89 -8.62
C ALA A 19 3.42 10.00 -8.03
N ALA A 20 3.55 11.24 -8.51
CA ALA A 20 2.70 12.35 -8.08
C ALA A 20 1.22 12.12 -8.44
N MET A 21 0.94 11.61 -9.65
CA MET A 21 -0.43 11.24 -10.04
C MET A 21 -1.00 10.11 -9.16
N MET A 22 -0.19 9.10 -8.84
CA MET A 22 -0.60 8.01 -7.94
C MET A 22 -0.89 8.53 -6.52
N ARG A 23 -0.13 9.49 -6.01
CA ARG A 23 -0.39 10.11 -4.70
C ARG A 23 -1.72 10.85 -4.59
N LYS A 24 -2.21 11.39 -5.72
CA LYS A 24 -3.49 12.08 -5.80
C LYS A 24 -4.69 11.13 -5.87
N LYS A 25 -4.47 9.83 -6.13
CA LYS A 25 -5.57 8.84 -6.18
C LYS A 25 -5.97 8.42 -4.77
N ALA A 26 -7.22 7.98 -4.64
CA ALA A 26 -7.75 7.41 -3.41
C ALA A 26 -6.83 6.30 -2.86
N GLY A 27 -6.49 6.40 -1.58
CA GLY A 27 -5.59 5.48 -0.90
C GLY A 27 -4.13 5.52 -1.39
N GLY A 28 -3.74 6.55 -2.14
CA GLY A 28 -2.42 6.70 -2.75
C GLY A 28 -1.43 7.58 -1.98
N SER A 29 -1.84 8.22 -0.89
CA SER A 29 -1.08 9.29 -0.22
C SER A 29 0.34 8.88 0.17
N ASN A 30 0.56 7.61 0.49
CA ASN A 30 1.84 7.06 0.94
C ASN A 30 2.70 6.42 -0.18
N VAL A 31 2.30 6.56 -1.44
CA VAL A 31 3.06 6.00 -2.58
C VAL A 31 4.47 6.58 -2.59
N GLY A 32 5.49 5.73 -2.58
CA GLY A 32 6.89 6.16 -2.59
C GLY A 32 7.52 6.44 -1.23
N GLU A 33 6.79 6.34 -0.14
CA GLU A 33 7.36 6.40 1.22
C GLU A 33 8.07 5.07 1.57
N TYR A 34 7.46 3.94 1.21
CA TYR A 34 7.91 2.60 1.62
C TYR A 34 8.84 1.93 0.59
N LYS A 35 9.94 2.60 0.24
CA LYS A 35 10.87 2.18 -0.84
C LYS A 35 11.54 0.83 -0.60
N GLY A 36 11.70 0.41 0.66
CA GLY A 36 12.32 -0.87 1.04
C GLY A 36 11.34 -2.05 1.13
N VAL A 37 10.03 -1.80 1.01
CA VAL A 37 9.01 -2.85 1.14
C VAL A 37 8.85 -3.60 -0.18
N GLY A 38 8.84 -4.93 -0.13
CA GLY A 38 8.65 -5.77 -1.31
C GLY A 38 7.31 -5.49 -2.00
N LYS A 39 7.29 -5.53 -3.35
CA LYS A 39 6.08 -5.31 -4.15
C LYS A 39 4.88 -6.19 -3.75
N LYS A 40 5.15 -7.42 -3.30
CA LYS A 40 4.16 -8.40 -2.84
C LYS A 40 3.62 -8.14 -1.42
N SER A 41 4.19 -7.16 -0.72
CA SER A 41 3.83 -6.76 0.65
C SER A 41 3.02 -5.47 0.66
N PHE A 42 2.34 -5.14 -0.44
CA PHE A 42 1.39 -4.03 -0.51
C PHE A 42 0.01 -4.58 -0.88
N CYS A 43 -1.02 -4.05 -0.24
CA CYS A 43 -2.42 -4.42 -0.48
C CYS A 43 -3.21 -3.33 -1.22
N GLY A 44 -2.61 -2.18 -1.52
CA GLY A 44 -3.27 -1.08 -2.22
C GLY A 44 -3.99 -1.50 -3.50
N PRO A 45 -3.33 -2.22 -4.43
CA PRO A 45 -3.96 -2.66 -5.67
C PRO A 45 -5.21 -3.52 -5.48
N SER A 46 -5.27 -4.30 -4.41
CA SER A 46 -6.44 -5.14 -4.11
C SER A 46 -7.69 -4.31 -3.77
N GLY A 47 -7.51 -3.09 -3.26
CA GLY A 47 -8.61 -2.16 -3.03
C GLY A 47 -8.74 -1.05 -4.06
N GLY A 48 -8.16 -1.21 -5.26
CA GLY A 48 -8.18 -0.17 -6.29
C GLY A 48 -7.25 1.03 -6.01
N SER A 49 -6.43 0.96 -4.95
CA SER A 49 -5.42 1.97 -4.67
C SER A 49 -4.14 1.73 -5.48
N PRO A 50 -3.29 2.74 -5.65
CA PRO A 50 -2.08 2.62 -6.46
C PRO A 50 -1.07 1.59 -5.91
N VAL A 51 -0.25 1.02 -6.80
CA VAL A 51 0.88 0.16 -6.40
C VAL A 51 1.83 0.95 -5.49
N GLY A 52 2.28 0.31 -4.40
CA GLY A 52 3.13 0.95 -3.39
C GLY A 52 2.35 1.65 -2.28
N SER A 53 1.02 1.50 -2.22
CA SER A 53 0.20 1.91 -1.08
C SER A 53 -0.30 0.73 -0.25
N PHE A 54 -0.67 1.03 1.01
CA PHE A 54 -1.08 0.06 2.03
C PHE A 54 -0.04 -1.06 2.26
N PRO A 55 1.13 -0.75 2.85
CA PRO A 55 2.13 -1.76 3.15
C PRO A 55 1.61 -2.73 4.25
N VAL A 56 1.94 -4.00 4.10
CA VAL A 56 1.57 -5.08 5.02
C VAL A 56 2.79 -5.96 5.34
N ASN A 57 4.01 -5.44 5.29
CA ASN A 57 5.20 -6.25 5.62
C ASN A 57 5.37 -6.49 7.14
N THR A 58 4.60 -5.82 8.00
CA THR A 58 4.61 -6.03 9.46
C THR A 58 3.20 -5.99 10.01
N LYS A 59 2.99 -6.61 11.19
CA LYS A 59 1.68 -6.62 11.87
C LYS A 59 1.17 -5.19 12.18
N LYS A 60 2.06 -4.27 12.56
CA LYS A 60 1.71 -2.85 12.82
C LYS A 60 1.18 -2.18 11.55
N ARG A 61 1.87 -2.35 10.42
CA ARG A 61 1.47 -1.78 9.13
C ARG A 61 0.20 -2.42 8.60
N ALA A 62 0.04 -3.73 8.78
CA ALA A 62 -1.18 -4.43 8.41
C ALA A 62 -2.40 -3.97 9.24
N LYS A 63 -2.25 -3.70 10.54
CA LYS A 63 -3.31 -3.05 11.35
C LYS A 63 -3.67 -1.66 10.83
N SER A 64 -2.64 -0.85 10.51
CA SER A 64 -2.83 0.48 9.92
C SER A 64 -3.55 0.40 8.57
N ALA A 65 -3.15 -0.53 7.69
CA ALA A 65 -3.78 -0.74 6.40
C ALA A 65 -5.26 -1.14 6.54
N ASN A 66 -5.59 -1.98 7.52
CA ASN A 66 -6.97 -2.35 7.84
C ASN A 66 -7.79 -1.12 8.31
N LYS A 67 -7.22 -0.30 9.20
CA LYS A 67 -7.86 0.93 9.70
C LYS A 67 -8.09 1.94 8.59
N LEU A 68 -7.09 2.12 7.71
CA LEU A 68 -7.10 3.10 6.63
C LEU A 68 -7.83 2.62 5.36
N ALA A 69 -8.33 1.38 5.33
CA ALA A 69 -8.93 0.78 4.14
C ALA A 69 -10.09 1.60 3.55
N HIS A 70 -10.82 2.35 4.38
CA HIS A 70 -11.91 3.24 3.96
C HIS A 70 -11.46 4.36 3.00
N ASN A 71 -10.17 4.67 2.93
CA ASN A 71 -9.64 5.67 1.99
C ASN A 71 -9.43 5.12 0.57
N ALA A 72 -9.59 3.81 0.39
CA ALA A 72 -9.43 3.15 -0.89
C ALA A 72 -10.77 3.04 -1.62
N PRO A 73 -10.76 2.99 -2.98
CA PRO A 73 -11.98 2.78 -3.76
C PRO A 73 -12.75 1.52 -3.37
N ASN A 74 -12.03 0.43 -3.06
CA ASN A 74 -12.62 -0.82 -2.58
C ASN A 74 -11.98 -1.19 -1.22
N PRO A 75 -12.59 -0.79 -0.09
CA PRO A 75 -12.06 -1.10 1.23
C PRO A 75 -12.02 -2.60 1.52
N GLU A 76 -12.98 -3.38 1.03
CA GLU A 76 -13.07 -4.83 1.26
C GLU A 76 -11.88 -5.58 0.66
N GLY A 77 -11.45 -5.18 -0.55
CA GLY A 77 -10.28 -5.74 -1.19
C GLY A 77 -8.99 -5.55 -0.37
N ILE A 78 -8.85 -4.41 0.31
CA ILE A 78 -7.72 -4.17 1.23
C ILE A 78 -7.85 -5.06 2.46
N LYS A 79 -9.03 -5.09 3.10
CA LYS A 79 -9.29 -5.90 4.30
C LYS A 79 -9.03 -7.39 4.03
N ALA A 80 -9.50 -7.91 2.90
CA ALA A 80 -9.28 -9.29 2.48
C ALA A 80 -7.79 -9.59 2.24
N CYS A 81 -7.08 -8.69 1.55
CA CYS A 81 -5.63 -8.84 1.35
C CYS A 81 -4.85 -8.83 2.67
N VAL A 82 -5.21 -7.93 3.60
CA VAL A 82 -4.63 -7.86 4.94
C VAL A 82 -4.90 -9.15 5.71
N LYS A 83 -6.15 -9.63 5.74
CA LYS A 83 -6.56 -10.86 6.45
C LYS A 83 -5.86 -12.11 5.88
N ARG A 84 -5.66 -12.18 4.57
CA ARG A 84 -4.91 -13.28 3.92
C ARG A 84 -3.44 -13.29 4.33
N LYS A 85 -2.82 -12.12 4.52
CA LYS A 85 -1.40 -12.01 4.95
C LYS A 85 -1.23 -12.14 6.46
N PHE A 86 -2.22 -11.68 7.23
CA PHE A 86 -2.24 -11.69 8.69
C PHE A 86 -3.61 -12.17 9.17
N PRO A 87 -3.87 -13.48 9.16
CA PRO A 87 -5.18 -14.03 9.58
C PRO A 87 -5.51 -13.71 11.04
N SER A 88 -4.50 -13.42 11.86
CA SER A 88 -4.65 -13.02 13.27
C SER A 88 -4.84 -11.51 13.47
N ILE A 89 -5.06 -10.72 12.41
CA ILE A 89 -5.46 -9.31 12.54
C ILE A 89 -6.92 -9.23 12.99
N GLY A 90 -7.18 -8.44 14.03
CA GLY A 90 -8.52 -8.31 14.63
C GLY A 90 -8.83 -9.30 15.75
N LYS A 91 -7.98 -10.32 15.96
CA LYS A 91 -8.05 -11.12 17.19
C LYS A 91 -7.41 -10.30 18.31
N ASN A 92 -8.23 -9.69 19.16
CA ASN A 92 -7.78 -9.15 20.44
C ASN A 92 -7.07 -10.30 21.17
N LYS A 93 -5.86 -10.06 21.71
CA LYS A 93 -5.40 -10.93 22.78
C LYS A 93 -6.35 -10.64 23.94
N LYS A 94 -7.19 -11.63 24.24
CA LYS A 94 -7.99 -11.65 25.46
C LYS A 94 -7.04 -11.59 26.65
#